data_AF-A0A950Y9Q2-F1
#
_entry.id   AF-A0A950Y9Q2-F1
#
_cell.length_a   1.000
_cell.length_b   1.000
_cell.length_c   1.000
_cell.angle_alpha   90.00
_cell.angle_beta   90.00
_cell.angle_gamma   90.00
#
_symmetry.space_group_name_H-M   'P 1'
#
loop_
_entity.id
_entity.type
_entity.pdbx_description
1 polymer ?
#
loop_
_entity_poly.entity_id
_entity_poly.type
_entity_poly.pdbx_seq_one_letter_code
_entity_poly.pdbx_strand_id
1 'polypeptide(L)'
;EFLLGIGRDVHVTPVVSINEYFDLFVNVTLGVGLVFEMPVIIFFLTLLRIASPRFLLRHSRYAILAITIIAAVVTPTPDFFNMMIFAVPMVMLFFVGVFASYLLVLKREGRKFPWRIFWLILLAAIVLSAGVIALFVYHYHYRFIPKWPYFTR
;
A
#
# COMPACT_ATOMS: atom_id res chain seq x y z
N GLU A 1 -5.25 -15.19 11.20
CA GLU A 1 -6.42 -14.67 11.95
C GLU A 1 -7.75 -14.95 11.27
N PHE A 2 -8.04 -14.40 10.09
CA PHE A 2 -9.36 -14.56 9.45
C PHE A 2 -9.82 -16.03 9.32
N LEU A 3 -8.95 -16.93 8.85
CA LEU A 3 -9.29 -18.36 8.67
C LEU A 3 -9.27 -19.18 9.97
N LEU A 4 -8.55 -18.73 11.01
CA LEU A 4 -8.46 -19.43 12.31
C LEU A 4 -9.62 -19.07 13.26
N GLY A 5 -10.45 -18.10 12.86
CA GLY A 5 -11.68 -17.72 13.58
C GLY A 5 -12.92 -18.47 13.10
N ILE A 6 -12.93 -18.97 11.86
CA ILE A 6 -14.08 -19.68 11.28
C ILE A 6 -14.12 -21.11 11.85
N GLY A 7 -15.15 -21.43 12.64
CA GLY A 7 -15.36 -22.77 13.21
C GLY A 7 -15.04 -22.93 14.71
N ARG A 8 -14.57 -21.86 15.38
CA ARG A 8 -14.41 -21.84 16.85
C ARG A 8 -15.71 -22.12 17.60
N ASP A 9 -16.84 -21.70 17.03
CA ASP A 9 -18.19 -21.89 17.62
C ASP A 9 -18.66 -23.36 17.55
N VAL A 10 -18.03 -24.19 16.70
CA VAL A 10 -18.40 -25.58 16.43
C VAL A 10 -17.33 -26.58 16.92
N HIS A 11 -16.37 -26.13 17.75
CA HIS A 11 -15.27 -26.96 18.28
C HIS A 11 -14.41 -27.65 17.22
N VAL A 12 -14.31 -27.08 16.01
CA VAL A 12 -13.40 -27.57 14.97
C VAL A 12 -12.04 -26.92 15.16
N THR A 13 -11.01 -27.72 15.47
CA THR A 13 -9.62 -27.24 15.58
C THR A 13 -8.97 -27.24 14.20
N PRO A 14 -8.66 -26.07 13.61
CA PRO A 14 -7.92 -26.03 12.34
C PRO A 14 -6.49 -26.55 12.57
N VAL A 15 -6.17 -27.68 11.97
CA VAL A 15 -4.82 -28.27 11.91
C VAL A 15 -4.14 -27.78 10.64
N VAL A 16 -3.48 -26.63 10.72
CA VAL A 16 -2.62 -26.13 9.63
C VAL A 16 -1.30 -26.90 9.67
N SER A 17 -0.92 -27.50 8.55
CA SER A 17 0.36 -28.20 8.42
C SER A 17 1.50 -27.19 8.51
N ILE A 18 2.59 -27.55 9.21
CA ILE A 18 3.77 -26.68 9.28
C ILE A 18 4.36 -26.41 7.89
N ASN A 19 4.28 -27.38 6.98
CA ASN A 19 4.76 -27.24 5.61
C ASN A 19 3.95 -26.18 4.85
N GLU A 20 2.62 -26.18 4.98
CA GLU A 20 1.75 -25.18 4.32
C GLU A 20 2.04 -23.76 4.83
N TYR A 21 2.29 -23.61 6.13
CA TYR A 21 2.68 -22.32 6.70
C TYR A 21 4.04 -21.84 6.17
N PHE A 22 5.04 -22.72 6.13
CA PHE A 22 6.37 -22.38 5.60
C PHE A 22 6.32 -22.05 4.10
N ASP A 23 5.56 -22.80 3.31
CA ASP A 23 5.38 -22.54 1.88
C ASP A 23 4.70 -21.20 1.63
N LEU A 24 3.64 -20.88 2.39
CA LEU A 24 3.00 -19.57 2.35
C LEU A 24 3.98 -18.45 2.71
N PHE A 25 4.74 -18.63 3.79
CA PHE A 25 5.71 -17.65 4.28
C PHE A 25 6.79 -17.37 3.23
N VAL A 26 7.36 -18.40 2.62
CA VAL A 26 8.39 -18.27 1.57
C VAL A 26 7.82 -17.57 0.35
N ASN A 27 6.64 -17.98 -0.13
CA ASN A 27 6.00 -17.39 -1.30
C ASN A 27 5.69 -15.90 -1.11
N VAL A 28 5.13 -15.52 0.04
CA VAL A 28 4.84 -14.12 0.37
C VAL A 28 6.13 -13.31 0.49
N THR A 29 7.16 -13.85 1.15
CA THR A 29 8.45 -13.17 1.32
C THR A 29 9.12 -12.91 -0.03
N LEU A 30 9.16 -13.91 -0.91
CA LEU A 30 9.70 -13.77 -2.26
C LEU A 30 8.89 -12.76 -3.09
N GLY A 31 7.55 -12.83 -3.01
CA GLY A 31 6.66 -11.89 -3.68
C GLY A 31 6.92 -10.44 -3.25
N VAL A 32 7.01 -10.19 -1.95
CA VAL A 32 7.31 -8.86 -1.40
C VAL A 32 8.70 -8.40 -1.83
N GLY A 33 9.72 -9.26 -1.76
CA GLY A 33 11.08 -8.92 -2.22
C GLY A 33 11.09 -8.45 -3.68
N LEU A 34 10.40 -9.18 -4.56
CA LEU A 34 10.30 -8.83 -5.98
C LEU A 34 9.57 -7.48 -6.19
N VAL A 35 8.54 -7.18 -5.41
CA VAL A 35 7.86 -5.88 -5.44
C VAL A 35 8.79 -4.74 -5.04
N PHE A 36 9.64 -4.95 -4.03
CA PHE A 36 10.56 -3.93 -3.53
C PHE A 36 11.66 -3.56 -4.55
N GLU A 37 11.85 -4.35 -5.61
CA GLU A 37 12.72 -4.00 -6.74
C GLU A 37 12.08 -2.97 -7.69
N MET A 38 10.75 -2.80 -7.67
CA MET A 38 10.05 -1.88 -8.58
C MET A 38 10.57 -0.42 -8.52
N PRO A 39 10.78 0.20 -7.35
CA PRO A 39 11.37 1.54 -7.26
C PRO A 39 12.77 1.62 -7.87
N VAL A 40 13.57 0.56 -7.67
CA VAL A 40 14.94 0.46 -8.20
C VAL A 40 14.89 0.40 -9.73
N ILE A 41 14.04 -0.46 -10.30
CA ILE A 41 13.84 -0.56 -11.75
C ILE A 41 13.42 0.78 -12.34
N ILE A 42 12.44 1.46 -11.74
CA ILE A 42 11.98 2.79 -12.20
C ILE A 42 13.12 3.81 -12.16
N PHE A 43 13.92 3.79 -11.10
CA PHE A 43 15.07 4.67 -10.96
C PHE A 43 16.11 4.40 -12.06
N PHE A 44 16.44 3.14 -12.32
CA PHE A 44 17.36 2.76 -13.40
C PHE A 44 16.85 3.15 -14.79
N LEU A 45 15.58 2.89 -15.10
CA LEU A 45 14.96 3.30 -16.37
C LEU A 45 15.04 4.81 -16.58
N THR A 46 14.89 5.59 -15.51
CA THR A 46 15.03 7.05 -15.54
C THR A 46 16.49 7.48 -15.67
N LEU A 47 17.40 6.77 -14.99
CA LEU A 47 18.83 7.01 -15.06
C LEU A 47 19.34 6.89 -16.50
N LEU A 48 18.90 5.83 -17.21
CA LEU A 48 19.18 5.52 -18.61
C LEU A 48 18.40 6.39 -19.63
N ARG A 49 17.53 7.31 -19.17
CA ARG A 49 16.65 8.14 -20.02
C ARG A 49 15.64 7.36 -20.88
N ILE A 50 15.39 6.10 -20.55
CA ILE A 50 14.37 5.27 -21.22
C ILE A 50 12.97 5.74 -20.79
N ALA A 51 12.80 6.08 -19.51
CA ALA A 51 11.55 6.58 -18.96
C ALA A 51 11.75 7.98 -18.35
N SER A 52 10.72 8.82 -18.42
CA SER A 52 10.67 10.09 -17.69
C SER A 52 9.63 10.03 -16.57
N PRO A 53 9.80 10.79 -15.47
CA PRO A 53 8.80 10.85 -14.39
C PRO A 53 7.41 11.23 -14.92
N ARG A 54 7.34 12.15 -15.89
CA ARG A 54 6.09 12.55 -16.55
C ARG A 54 5.45 11.41 -17.35
N PHE A 55 6.26 10.62 -18.06
CA PHE A 55 5.80 9.45 -18.79
C PHE A 55 5.23 8.40 -17.83
N LEU A 56 5.94 8.12 -16.73
CA LEU A 56 5.51 7.15 -15.72
C LEU A 56 4.20 7.57 -15.04
N LEU A 57 4.05 8.86 -14.70
CA LEU A 57 2.80 9.39 -14.14
C LEU A 57 1.64 9.28 -15.14
N ARG A 58 1.86 9.60 -16.42
CA ARG A 58 0.84 9.48 -17.47
C ARG A 58 0.38 8.04 -17.69
N HIS A 59 1.27 7.06 -17.49
CA HIS A 59 1.00 5.64 -17.68
C HIS A 59 0.76 4.89 -16.36
N SER A 60 0.55 5.62 -15.25
CA SER A 60 0.30 5.05 -13.91
C SER A 60 -0.86 4.05 -13.89
N ARG A 61 -1.90 4.26 -14.69
CA ARG A 61 -3.01 3.30 -14.84
C ARG A 61 -2.57 1.89 -15.25
N TYR A 62 -1.54 1.77 -16.10
CA TYR A 62 -1.02 0.48 -16.54
C TYR A 62 -0.18 -0.18 -15.43
N ALA A 63 0.58 0.63 -14.68
CA ALA A 63 1.32 0.16 -13.52
C ALA A 63 0.38 -0.34 -12.41
N ILE A 64 -0.69 0.41 -12.12
CA ILE A 64 -1.72 0.00 -11.14
C ILE A 64 -2.38 -1.30 -11.59
N LEU A 65 -2.74 -1.44 -12.88
CA LEU A 65 -3.29 -2.69 -13.40
C LEU A 65 -2.32 -3.87 -13.22
N ALA A 66 -1.04 -3.69 -13.58
CA ALA A 66 -0.02 -4.72 -13.39
C ALA A 66 0.15 -5.10 -11.91
N ILE A 67 0.15 -4.11 -11.01
CA ILE A 67 0.21 -4.32 -9.56
C ILE A 67 -0.98 -5.12 -9.05
N THR A 68 -2.19 -4.81 -9.51
CA THR A 68 -3.39 -5.55 -9.12
C THR A 68 -3.34 -6.99 -9.62
N ILE A 69 -2.84 -7.24 -10.83
CA ILE A 69 -2.65 -8.60 -11.36
C ILE A 69 -1.62 -9.36 -10.50
N ILE A 70 -0.49 -8.75 -10.15
CA ILE A 70 0.51 -9.39 -9.30
C ILE A 70 -0.06 -9.68 -7.90
N ALA A 71 -0.80 -8.72 -7.32
CA ALA A 71 -1.47 -8.90 -6.04
C ALA A 71 -2.46 -10.06 -6.09
N ALA A 72 -3.22 -10.22 -7.19
CA ALA A 72 -4.14 -11.34 -7.37
C ALA A 72 -3.42 -12.70 -7.44
N VAL A 73 -2.20 -12.75 -7.98
CA VAL A 73 -1.39 -13.99 -8.08
C VAL A 73 -0.75 -14.35 -6.73
N VAL A 74 -0.30 -13.35 -5.96
CA VAL A 74 0.36 -13.56 -4.66
C VAL A 74 -0.65 -13.84 -3.56
N THR A 75 -1.87 -13.30 -3.65
CA THR A 75 -2.88 -13.47 -2.61
C THR A 75 -3.48 -14.89 -2.70
N PRO A 76 -3.44 -15.70 -1.62
CA PRO A 76 -3.95 -17.06 -1.65
C PRO A 76 -5.49 -17.11 -1.78
N THR A 77 -6.19 -16.07 -1.32
CA THR A 77 -7.63 -15.92 -1.46
C THR A 77 -7.93 -14.80 -2.46
N PRO A 78 -8.65 -15.07 -3.56
CA PRO A 78 -8.97 -14.08 -4.57
C PRO A 78 -10.18 -13.23 -4.14
N ASP A 79 -10.11 -12.63 -2.95
CA ASP A 79 -11.12 -11.70 -2.46
C ASP A 79 -10.61 -10.25 -2.55
N PHE A 80 -11.53 -9.33 -2.84
CA PHE A 80 -11.22 -7.93 -3.13
C PHE A 80 -10.51 -7.22 -1.96
N PHE A 81 -10.91 -7.51 -0.72
CA PHE A 81 -10.32 -6.88 0.46
C PHE A 81 -8.91 -7.37 0.73
N ASN A 82 -8.68 -8.70 0.76
CA ASN A 82 -7.34 -9.24 0.98
C ASN A 82 -6.39 -8.87 -0.17
N MET A 83 -6.86 -8.88 -1.43
CA MET A 83 -6.05 -8.44 -2.56
C MET A 83 -5.62 -6.98 -2.41
N MET A 84 -6.51 -6.10 -1.91
CA MET A 84 -6.17 -4.70 -1.68
C MET A 84 -5.11 -4.48 -0.60
N ILE A 85 -5.07 -5.33 0.43
CA ILE A 85 -4.04 -5.27 1.48
C ILE A 85 -2.63 -5.40 0.87
N PHE A 86 -2.49 -6.19 -0.21
CA PHE A 86 -1.23 -6.30 -0.97
C PHE A 86 -1.09 -5.21 -2.04
N ALA A 87 -2.16 -4.91 -2.78
CA ALA A 87 -2.08 -3.94 -3.88
C ALA A 87 -1.78 -2.51 -3.40
N VAL A 88 -2.33 -2.07 -2.27
CA VAL A 88 -2.11 -0.73 -1.72
C VAL A 88 -0.63 -0.43 -1.46
N PRO A 89 0.13 -1.24 -0.68
CA PRO A 89 1.55 -0.99 -0.47
C PRO A 89 2.37 -1.09 -1.75
N MET A 90 2.00 -1.97 -2.69
CA MET A 90 2.65 -2.05 -3.99
C MET A 90 2.47 -0.77 -4.82
N VAL A 91 1.25 -0.23 -4.88
CA VAL A 91 0.96 1.04 -5.57
C VAL A 91 1.71 2.18 -4.88
N MET A 92 1.76 2.19 -3.56
CA MET A 92 2.55 3.18 -2.80
C MET A 92 4.03 3.14 -3.20
N LEU A 93 4.63 1.94 -3.27
CA LEU A 93 6.02 1.77 -3.71
C LEU A 93 6.26 2.25 -5.15
N PHE A 94 5.32 2.01 -6.06
CA PHE A 94 5.40 2.55 -7.42
C PHE A 94 5.49 4.08 -7.40
N PHE A 95 4.63 4.76 -6.65
CA PHE A 95 4.67 6.23 -6.53
C PHE A 95 5.95 6.72 -5.84
N VAL A 96 6.47 5.99 -4.85
CA VAL A 96 7.78 6.29 -4.24
C VAL A 96 8.90 6.21 -5.29
N GLY A 97 8.90 5.18 -6.14
CA GLY A 97 9.86 5.04 -7.24
C GLY A 97 9.76 6.19 -8.25
N VAL A 98 8.55 6.57 -8.64
CA VAL A 98 8.31 7.73 -9.51
C VAL A 98 8.78 9.04 -8.88
N PHE A 99 8.58 9.21 -7.57
CA PHE A 99 9.06 10.36 -6.83
C PHE A 99 10.60 10.42 -6.78
N ALA A 100 11.26 9.29 -6.52
CA ALA A 100 12.72 9.20 -6.57
C ALA A 100 13.27 9.54 -7.97
N SER A 101 12.62 9.03 -9.02
CA SER A 101 12.89 9.36 -10.42
C SER A 101 12.73 10.87 -10.69
N TYR A 102 11.69 11.50 -10.15
CA TYR A 102 11.49 12.94 -10.26
C TYR A 102 12.61 13.74 -9.58
N LEU A 103 13.00 13.37 -8.37
CA LEU A 103 14.11 14.01 -7.66
C LEU A 103 15.43 13.91 -8.44
N LEU A 104 15.70 12.76 -9.07
CA LEU A 104 16.87 12.57 -9.92
C LEU A 104 16.89 13.52 -11.11
N VAL A 105 15.76 13.65 -11.82
CA VAL A 105 15.63 14.59 -12.95
C VAL A 105 15.80 16.03 -12.49
N LEU A 106 15.21 16.37 -11.35
CA LEU A 106 15.30 17.73 -10.80
C LEU A 106 16.73 18.12 -10.43
N LYS A 107 17.48 17.19 -9.82
CA LYS A 107 18.92 17.36 -9.53
C LYS A 107 19.73 17.55 -10.81
N ARG A 108 19.39 16.82 -11.89
CA ARG A 108 20.05 16.96 -13.21
C ARG A 108 19.76 18.32 -13.87
N GLU A 109 18.53 18.84 -13.73
CA GLU A 109 18.13 20.13 -14.30
C GLU A 109 18.52 21.35 -13.45
N GLY A 110 19.14 21.15 -12.28
CA GLY A 110 19.52 22.23 -11.36
C GLY A 110 18.33 23.00 -10.77
N ARG A 111 17.11 22.49 -10.93
CA ARG A 111 15.90 23.10 -10.39
C ARG A 111 15.76 22.73 -8.91
N LYS A 112 15.22 23.62 -8.09
CA LYS A 112 14.92 23.34 -6.67
C LYS A 112 13.51 22.74 -6.57
N PHE A 113 13.35 21.72 -5.72
CA PHE A 113 12.03 21.12 -5.49
C PHE A 113 11.12 22.19 -4.89
N PRO A 114 9.87 22.34 -5.36
CA PRO A 114 8.97 23.37 -4.87
C PRO A 114 8.43 22.98 -3.49
N TRP A 115 9.29 22.98 -2.47
CA TRP A 115 9.00 22.61 -1.09
C TRP A 115 7.77 23.31 -0.51
N ARG A 116 7.52 24.55 -0.94
CA ARG A 116 6.32 25.30 -0.55
C ARG A 116 5.02 24.60 -0.98
N ILE A 117 4.98 24.07 -2.21
CA ILE A 117 3.80 23.38 -2.74
C ILE A 117 3.58 22.07 -1.99
N PHE A 118 4.65 21.34 -1.67
CA PHE A 118 4.56 20.11 -0.89
C PHE A 118 3.98 20.34 0.50
N TRP A 119 4.50 21.33 1.24
CA TRP A 119 3.98 21.69 2.56
C TRP A 119 2.51 22.15 2.50
N LEU A 120 2.13 22.90 1.46
CA LEU A 120 0.73 23.32 1.26
C LEU A 120 -0.20 22.13 0.99
N ILE A 121 0.20 21.19 0.13
CA ILE A 121 -0.58 19.98 -0.15
C ILE A 121 -0.70 19.11 1.10
N LEU A 122 0.40 18.93 1.84
CA LEU A 122 0.42 18.15 3.07
C LEU A 122 -0.54 18.76 4.10
N LEU A 123 -0.47 20.09 4.29
CA LEU A 123 -1.36 20.82 5.18
C LEU A 123 -2.82 20.68 4.72
N ALA A 124 -3.11 20.84 3.43
CA ALA A 124 -4.45 20.66 2.89
C ALA A 124 -4.99 19.24 3.10
N ALA A 125 -4.17 18.20 2.93
CA ALA A 125 -4.54 16.81 3.17
C ALA A 125 -4.83 16.54 4.65
N ILE A 126 -4.02 17.09 5.57
CA ILE A 126 -4.24 17.00 7.02
C ILE A 126 -5.54 17.71 7.42
N VAL A 127 -5.81 18.89 6.84
CA VAL A 127 -7.06 19.62 7.09
C VAL A 127 -8.26 18.85 6.56
N LEU A 128 -8.16 18.26 5.37
CA LEU A 128 -9.22 17.41 4.81
C LEU A 128 -9.47 16.16 5.65
N SER A 129 -8.42 15.45 6.07
CA SER A 129 -8.59 14.26 6.92
C SER A 129 -9.18 14.61 8.29
N ALA A 130 -8.72 15.70 8.91
CA ALA A 130 -9.31 16.20 10.15
C ALA A 130 -10.77 16.63 9.97
N GLY A 131 -11.11 17.28 8.85
CA GLY A 131 -12.47 17.68 8.51
C GLY A 131 -13.40 16.49 8.29
N VAL A 132 -12.93 15.42 7.61
CA VAL A 132 -13.68 14.17 7.44
C VAL A 132 -13.93 13.51 8.80
N ILE A 133 -12.92 13.44 9.66
CA ILE A 133 -13.06 12.90 11.02
C ILE A 133 -14.07 13.72 11.84
N ALA A 134 -14.00 15.05 11.78
CA ALA A 134 -14.93 15.93 12.48
C ALA A 134 -16.37 15.81 11.96
N LEU A 135 -16.56 15.71 10.64
CA LEU A 135 -17.86 15.42 10.02
C LEU A 135 -18.40 14.06 10.46
N PHE A 136 -17.54 13.04 10.52
CA PHE A 136 -17.91 11.71 11.01
C PHE A 136 -18.36 11.75 12.48
N VAL A 137 -17.68 12.53 13.32
CA VAL A 137 -18.05 12.73 14.73
C VAL A 137 -19.36 13.50 14.89
N TYR A 138 -19.57 14.56 14.09
CA TYR A 138 -20.74 15.44 14.21
C TYR A 138 -22.01 14.80 13.63
N HIS A 139 -21.90 14.10 12.49
CA HIS A 139 -23.05 13.53 11.79
C HIS A 139 -23.50 12.17 12.37
N TYR A 140 -22.58 11.36 12.91
CA TYR A 140 -22.90 10.02 13.43
C TYR A 140 -22.99 9.94 14.96
N HIS A 141 -22.89 11.05 15.69
CA HIS A 141 -22.96 11.12 17.16
C HIS A 141 -22.16 10.00 17.87
N TYR A 142 -20.96 9.70 17.37
CA TYR A 142 -20.06 8.77 18.03
C TYR A 142 -19.67 9.34 19.39
N ARG A 143 -20.27 8.83 20.48
CA ARG A 143 -19.67 8.96 21.80
C ARG A 143 -18.36 8.19 21.75
N PHE A 144 -17.23 8.88 21.90
CA PHE A 144 -15.96 8.24 22.20
C PHE A 144 -16.21 7.36 23.43
N ILE A 145 -16.30 6.04 23.26
CA ILE A 145 -16.38 5.09 24.37
C ILE A 145 -14.92 4.73 24.66
N PRO A 146 -14.28 5.33 25.69
CA PRO A 146 -12.88 5.04 26.02
C PRO A 146 -12.68 3.62 26.60
N LYS A 147 -13.74 2.82 26.67
CA LYS A 147 -13.75 1.50 27.30
C LYS A 147 -13.94 0.45 26.22
N TRP A 148 -12.83 -0.07 25.70
CA TRP A 148 -12.86 -1.21 24.80
C TRP A 148 -13.23 -2.47 25.59
N PRO A 149 -14.31 -3.20 25.23
CA PRO A 149 -14.78 -4.37 25.98
C PRO A 149 -13.80 -5.56 26.00
N TYR A 150 -12.70 -5.51 25.23
CA TYR A 150 -11.72 -6.61 25.14
C TYR A 150 -10.50 -6.44 26.08
N PHE A 151 -10.29 -5.26 26.69
CA PHE A 151 -9.13 -5.02 27.58
C PHE A 151 -9.45 -5.15 29.07
N THR A 152 -10.64 -5.66 29.41
CA THR A 152 -11.02 -5.98 30.79
C THR A 152 -11.48 -7.44 30.87
N ARG A 153 -10.51 -8.35 30.80
CA ARG A 153 -10.41 -9.59 31.57
C ARG A 153 -9.01 -10.17 31.41
#